data_AF-A0A329W598-F1
#
_entry.id   AF-A0A329W598-F1
#
_cell.length_a   1.000
_cell.length_b   1.000
_cell.length_c   1.000
_cell.angle_alpha   90.00
_cell.angle_beta   90.00
_cell.angle_gamma   90.00
#
_symmetry.space_group_name_H-M   'P 1'
#
loop_
_entity.id
_entity.type
_entity.pdbx_description
1 polymer ?
#
loop_
_entity_poly.entity_id
_entity_poly.type
_entity_poly.pdbx_seq_one_letter_code
_entity_poly.pdbx_strand_id
1 'polypeptide(L)'
;MYKNMLNPVTLRKTENGPQLKGNEDTYDTSILKGSPVGRRDIGNYAPLPAQAEVFQTVVDEKIANFKTKGNPISIVVWRNSQTGLTHIMDGQHRFIAACILGVPVKLTWKKFGIPPNRIDWSGTKFSDGIPAKTKIFGK
;
A
#
# COMPACT_ATOMS: atom_id res chain seq x y z
N MET A 1 -28.67 30.78 -29.37
CA MET A 1 -27.77 30.85 -28.20
C MET A 1 -28.04 29.64 -27.31
N TYR A 2 -27.26 28.57 -27.43
CA TYR A 2 -27.45 27.36 -26.61
C TYR A 2 -26.12 26.91 -26.02
N LYS A 3 -26.07 27.04 -24.69
CA LYS A 3 -25.39 26.20 -23.69
C LYS A 3 -23.96 25.76 -24.00
N ASN A 4 -23.00 26.48 -23.42
CA ASN A 4 -21.73 25.91 -22.98
C ASN A 4 -22.01 24.85 -21.91
N MET A 5 -22.35 23.63 -22.33
CA MET A 5 -22.18 22.45 -21.50
C MET A 5 -20.68 22.19 -21.44
N LEU A 6 -20.06 22.64 -20.35
CA LEU A 6 -18.76 22.13 -19.93
C LEU A 6 -18.88 20.61 -19.93
N ASN A 7 -18.21 19.97 -20.88
CA ASN A 7 -18.15 18.52 -20.94
C ASN A 7 -17.66 18.03 -19.56
N PRO A 8 -18.41 17.17 -18.85
CA PRO A 8 -17.90 16.57 -17.64
C PRO A 8 -16.59 15.88 -18.02
N VAL A 9 -15.54 16.13 -17.20
CA VAL A 9 -14.28 15.39 -17.32
C VAL A 9 -14.65 13.93 -17.28
N THR A 10 -14.61 13.30 -18.45
CA THR A 10 -14.76 11.87 -18.57
C THR A 10 -13.57 11.34 -17.79
N LEU A 11 -13.85 10.76 -16.62
CA LEU A 11 -12.92 9.90 -15.92
C LEU A 11 -12.41 8.95 -16.98
N ARG A 12 -11.20 9.22 -17.50
CA ARG A 12 -10.47 8.22 -18.24
C ARG A 12 -10.22 7.16 -17.20
N LYS A 13 -11.09 6.15 -17.17
CA LYS A 13 -10.76 4.82 -16.69
C LYS A 13 -9.57 4.39 -17.55
N THR A 14 -8.38 4.81 -17.16
CA THR A 14 -7.28 3.87 -17.21
C THR A 14 -7.74 2.70 -16.37
N GLU A 15 -7.54 1.49 -16.86
CA GLU A 15 -7.91 0.23 -16.19
C GLU A 15 -7.20 0.05 -14.82
N ASN A 16 -6.35 1.02 -14.48
CA ASN A 16 -5.64 1.24 -13.24
C ASN A 16 -6.30 2.44 -12.52
N GLY A 17 -6.74 2.27 -11.27
CA GLY A 17 -7.35 3.33 -10.46
C GLY A 17 -6.47 4.60 -10.32
N PRO A 18 -6.98 5.67 -9.67
CA PRO A 18 -6.24 6.93 -9.57
C PRO A 18 -4.92 6.73 -8.81
N GLN A 19 -3.80 6.95 -9.49
CA GLN A 19 -2.47 6.90 -8.89
C GLN A 19 -2.26 8.08 -7.95
N LEU A 20 -1.55 7.85 -6.84
CA LEU A 20 -1.19 8.88 -5.87
C LEU A 20 -0.29 9.96 -6.50
N LYS A 21 -0.58 11.22 -6.17
CA LYS A 21 0.07 12.44 -6.67
C LYS A 21 1.21 12.91 -5.77
N GLY A 22 1.39 12.35 -4.59
CA GLY A 22 2.53 12.67 -3.72
C GLY A 22 2.25 13.72 -2.65
N ASN A 23 0.98 14.00 -2.38
CA ASN A 23 0.53 14.98 -1.40
C ASN A 23 -0.73 14.54 -0.64
N GLU A 24 -1.21 13.33 -0.88
CA GLU A 24 -2.39 12.78 -0.21
C GLU A 24 -2.06 12.35 1.22
N ASP A 25 -2.90 12.72 2.19
CA ASP A 25 -2.71 12.30 3.59
C ASP A 25 -3.13 10.85 3.84
N THR A 26 -3.98 10.30 2.97
CA THR A 26 -4.54 8.96 3.13
C THR A 26 -4.69 8.24 1.80
N TYR A 27 -4.64 6.91 1.85
CA TYR A 27 -5.02 6.02 0.75
C TYR A 27 -6.13 5.08 1.21
N ASP A 28 -7.21 5.01 0.43
CA ASP A 28 -8.30 4.08 0.66
C ASP A 28 -7.91 2.67 0.18
N THR A 29 -7.69 1.74 1.12
CA THR A 29 -7.30 0.37 0.78
C THR A 29 -8.49 -0.52 0.44
N SER A 30 -9.73 -0.08 0.69
CA SER A 30 -10.93 -0.87 0.42
C SER A 30 -11.09 -1.19 -1.07
N ILE A 31 -10.55 -0.32 -1.95
CA ILE A 31 -10.51 -0.51 -3.40
C ILE A 31 -9.77 -1.79 -3.80
N LEU A 32 -8.86 -2.29 -2.96
CA LEU A 32 -8.11 -3.52 -3.21
C LEU A 32 -8.89 -4.77 -2.83
N LYS A 33 -9.92 -4.69 -1.97
CA LYS A 33 -10.77 -5.83 -1.57
C LYS A 33 -9.98 -7.03 -1.02
N GLY A 34 -9.03 -6.79 -0.11
CA GLY A 34 -8.26 -7.83 0.57
C GLY A 34 -6.75 -7.71 0.39
N SER A 35 -6.02 -8.74 0.80
CA SER A 35 -4.55 -8.75 0.76
C SER A 35 -4.03 -8.48 -0.67
N PRO A 36 -3.02 -7.61 -0.84
CA PRO A 36 -2.38 -7.38 -2.13
C PRO A 36 -1.32 -8.44 -2.48
N VAL A 37 -0.86 -9.23 -1.51
CA VAL A 37 0.27 -10.17 -1.68
C VAL A 37 -0.01 -11.19 -2.78
N GLY A 38 0.91 -11.32 -3.74
CA GLY A 38 0.84 -12.28 -4.85
C GLY A 38 -0.12 -11.90 -5.97
N ARG A 39 -0.82 -10.77 -5.87
CA ARG A 39 -1.83 -10.35 -6.85
C ARG A 39 -1.22 -9.69 -8.07
N ARG A 40 -1.82 -9.98 -9.23
CA ARG A 40 -1.45 -9.45 -10.55
C ARG A 40 -2.39 -8.37 -11.06
N ASP A 41 -3.57 -8.23 -10.44
CA ASP A 41 -4.67 -7.33 -10.86
C ASP A 41 -4.60 -5.92 -10.25
N ILE A 42 -3.65 -5.66 -9.34
CA ILE A 42 -3.51 -4.37 -8.64
C ILE A 42 -2.73 -3.34 -9.46
N GLY A 43 -1.93 -3.77 -10.44
CA GLY A 43 -1.12 -2.87 -11.25
C GLY A 43 -0.32 -1.84 -10.42
N ASN A 44 -0.13 -0.65 -10.99
CA ASN A 44 0.78 0.38 -10.47
C ASN A 44 0.07 1.57 -9.77
N TYR A 45 -1.22 1.44 -9.46
CA TYR A 45 -1.99 2.51 -8.83
C TYR A 45 -1.93 2.49 -7.29
N ALA A 46 -1.72 1.31 -6.70
CA ALA A 46 -1.53 1.16 -5.26
C ALA A 46 -0.08 1.43 -4.84
N PRO A 47 0.17 1.80 -3.57
CA PRO A 47 1.52 1.79 -3.02
C PRO A 47 2.21 0.43 -3.24
N LEU A 48 3.38 0.48 -3.88
CA LEU A 48 4.14 -0.69 -4.30
C LEU A 48 4.97 -1.26 -3.15
N PRO A 49 5.14 -2.60 -3.09
CA PRO A 49 5.87 -3.23 -2.00
C PRO A 49 7.37 -2.90 -2.09
N ALA A 50 8.05 -2.87 -0.94
CA ALA A 50 9.50 -2.80 -0.86
C ALA A 50 10.17 -4.15 -0.60
N GLN A 51 9.42 -5.13 -0.10
CA GLN A 51 9.94 -6.41 0.35
C GLN A 51 9.35 -7.55 -0.47
N ALA A 52 10.21 -8.52 -0.78
CA ALA A 52 9.87 -9.79 -1.41
C ALA A 52 8.96 -10.68 -0.57
N GLU A 53 9.16 -10.61 0.73
CA GLU A 53 8.61 -11.54 1.68
C GLU A 53 8.02 -10.77 2.85
N VAL A 54 6.85 -11.22 3.28
CA VAL A 54 6.15 -10.71 4.45
C VAL A 54 5.75 -11.89 5.33
N PHE A 55 5.46 -11.66 6.60
CA PHE A 55 5.14 -12.73 7.54
C PHE A 55 3.68 -12.60 7.93
N GLN A 56 2.90 -13.69 7.78
CA GLN A 56 1.48 -13.70 8.09
C GLN A 56 1.22 -13.33 9.56
N THR A 57 2.01 -13.90 10.47
CA THR A 57 1.94 -13.61 11.92
C THR A 57 2.09 -12.12 12.24
N VAL A 58 2.95 -11.41 11.52
CA VAL A 58 3.14 -9.96 11.69
C VAL A 58 1.92 -9.18 11.19
N VAL A 59 1.32 -9.62 10.08
CA VAL A 59 0.07 -9.03 9.56
C VAL A 59 -1.07 -9.24 10.56
N ASP A 60 -1.23 -10.45 11.07
CA ASP A 60 -2.27 -10.80 12.04
C ASP A 60 -2.14 -9.98 13.33
N GLU A 61 -0.91 -9.80 13.84
CA GLU A 61 -0.66 -8.89 14.95
C GLU A 61 -1.07 -7.45 14.64
N LYS A 62 -0.84 -6.94 13.43
CA LYS A 62 -1.26 -5.58 13.06
C LYS A 62 -2.78 -5.48 12.98
N ILE A 63 -3.45 -6.50 12.47
CA ILE A 63 -4.92 -6.60 12.46
C ILE A 63 -5.46 -6.60 13.90
N ALA A 64 -4.90 -7.44 14.78
CA ALA A 64 -5.31 -7.52 16.18
C ALA A 64 -5.07 -6.20 16.93
N ASN A 65 -3.91 -5.57 16.72
CA ASN A 65 -3.62 -4.25 17.30
C ASN A 65 -4.60 -3.18 16.82
N PHE A 66 -5.00 -3.19 15.55
CA PHE A 66 -5.99 -2.27 15.03
C PHE A 66 -7.36 -2.50 15.68
N LYS A 67 -7.83 -3.75 15.71
CA LYS A 67 -9.13 -4.11 16.31
C LYS A 67 -9.22 -3.78 17.80
N THR A 68 -8.10 -3.88 18.53
CA THR A 68 -8.06 -3.64 19.98
C THR A 68 -7.87 -2.17 20.35
N LYS A 69 -7.00 -1.45 19.63
CA LYS A 69 -6.63 -0.06 19.98
C LYS A 69 -7.38 0.99 19.15
N GLY A 70 -7.92 0.62 18.00
CA GLY A 70 -8.61 1.54 17.08
C GLY A 70 -7.69 2.58 16.42
N ASN A 71 -6.37 2.51 16.63
CA ASN A 71 -5.44 3.51 16.12
C ASN A 71 -5.38 3.46 14.59
N PRO A 72 -5.42 4.61 13.89
CA PRO A 72 -5.26 4.66 12.44
C PRO A 72 -3.96 3.98 12.00
N ILE A 73 -4.05 3.14 10.96
CA ILE A 73 -2.87 2.51 10.38
C ILE A 73 -2.13 3.57 9.57
N SER A 74 -0.81 3.66 9.75
CA SER A 74 0.07 4.56 8.99
C SER A 74 1.16 3.79 8.26
N ILE A 75 1.64 4.33 7.14
CA ILE A 75 2.81 3.83 6.41
C ILE A 75 3.66 5.00 5.92
N VAL A 76 4.93 4.71 5.64
CA VAL A 76 5.84 5.66 5.03
C VAL A 76 5.94 5.35 3.54
N VAL A 77 5.78 6.36 2.70
CA VAL A 77 5.82 6.23 1.25
C VAL A 77 6.76 7.25 0.63
N TRP A 78 7.23 6.92 -0.57
CA TRP A 78 8.00 7.83 -1.41
C TRP A 78 7.52 7.72 -2.85
N ARG A 79 7.37 8.86 -3.52
CA ARG A 79 7.01 8.90 -4.95
C ARG A 79 8.29 9.04 -5.77
N ASN A 80 8.52 8.08 -6.66
CA ASN A 80 9.59 8.17 -7.62
C ASN A 80 9.24 9.26 -8.65
N SER A 81 10.06 10.32 -8.73
CA SER A 81 9.81 11.45 -9.63
C SER A 81 9.96 11.10 -11.11
N GLN A 82 10.74 10.06 -11.44
CA GLN A 82 10.98 9.64 -12.82
C GLN A 82 9.83 8.79 -13.37
N THR A 83 9.26 7.92 -12.54
CA THR A 83 8.21 6.97 -12.96
C THR A 83 6.80 7.35 -12.50
N GLY A 84 6.69 8.28 -11.56
CA GLY A 84 5.42 8.67 -10.93
C GLY A 84 4.87 7.64 -9.94
N LEU A 85 5.53 6.48 -9.78
CA LEU A 85 5.10 5.38 -8.91
C LEU A 85 5.32 5.69 -7.44
N THR A 86 4.41 5.22 -6.58
CA THR A 86 4.53 5.35 -5.12
C THR A 86 4.99 4.03 -4.51
N HIS A 87 6.08 4.08 -3.76
CA HIS A 87 6.68 2.92 -3.10
C HIS A 87 6.53 3.01 -1.59
N ILE A 88 6.18 1.89 -0.94
CA ILE A 88 6.15 1.76 0.51
C ILE A 88 7.60 1.69 1.00
N MET A 89 8.03 2.66 1.79
CA MET A 89 9.37 2.70 2.38
C MET A 89 9.41 2.04 3.76
N ASP A 90 8.29 2.08 4.49
CA ASP A 90 8.11 1.38 5.76
C ASP A 90 6.63 1.08 6.00
N GLY A 91 6.37 -0.01 6.73
CA GLY A 91 5.03 -0.42 7.11
C GLY A 91 4.32 -1.32 6.09
N GLN A 92 5.04 -2.15 5.34
CA GLN A 92 4.43 -3.08 4.37
C GLN A 92 3.40 -4.03 5.03
N HIS A 93 3.69 -4.63 6.21
CA HIS A 93 2.70 -5.44 6.94
C HIS A 93 1.49 -4.63 7.42
N ARG A 94 1.70 -3.35 7.78
CA ARG A 94 0.62 -2.43 8.16
C ARG A 94 -0.30 -2.14 6.97
N PHE A 95 0.27 -1.89 5.80
CA PHE A 95 -0.50 -1.72 4.56
C PHE A 95 -1.33 -2.95 4.24
N ILE A 96 -0.73 -4.15 4.29
CA ILE A 96 -1.44 -5.41 4.01
C ILE A 96 -2.61 -5.60 5.00
N ALA A 97 -2.37 -5.37 6.30
CA ALA A 97 -3.42 -5.43 7.31
C ALA A 97 -4.57 -4.46 7.03
N ALA A 98 -4.26 -3.22 6.61
CA ALA A 98 -5.27 -2.24 6.22
C ALA A 98 -6.10 -2.72 5.02
N CYS A 99 -5.46 -3.30 4.00
CA CYS A 99 -6.12 -3.84 2.82
C CYS A 99 -7.06 -5.01 3.14
N ILE A 100 -6.65 -5.90 4.05
CA ILE A 100 -7.48 -7.01 4.54
C ILE A 100 -8.70 -6.47 5.31
N LEU A 101 -8.50 -5.43 6.12
CA LEU A 101 -9.55 -4.80 6.91
C LEU A 101 -10.44 -3.85 6.09
N GLY A 102 -10.03 -3.43 4.90
CA GLY A 102 -10.72 -2.43 4.08
C GLY A 102 -10.75 -1.04 4.72
N VAL A 103 -9.72 -0.68 5.49
CA VAL A 103 -9.65 0.62 6.19
C VAL A 103 -8.62 1.56 5.54
N PRO A 104 -8.84 2.88 5.56
CA PRO A 104 -7.88 3.81 5.00
C PRO A 104 -6.55 3.77 5.78
N VAL A 105 -5.45 3.99 5.06
CA VAL A 105 -4.12 4.12 5.64
C VAL A 105 -3.64 5.57 5.55
N LYS A 106 -3.04 6.08 6.63
CA LYS A 106 -2.35 7.37 6.63
C LYS A 106 -1.02 7.26 5.90
N LEU A 107 -0.73 8.20 5.03
CA LEU A 107 0.50 8.28 4.26
C LEU A 107 1.46 9.29 4.91
N THR A 108 2.69 8.87 5.14
CA THR A 108 3.78 9.77 5.52
C THR A 108 4.77 9.84 4.37
N TRP A 109 4.83 10.98 3.69
CA TRP A 109 5.66 11.16 2.51
C TRP A 109 7.11 11.48 2.85
N LYS A 110 8.04 10.71 2.28
CA LYS A 110 9.46 11.06 2.25
C LYS A 110 9.79 11.85 1.00
N LYS A 111 10.71 12.83 1.15
CA LYS A 111 11.28 13.59 0.02
C LYS A 111 12.21 12.74 -0.84
N PHE A 112 12.95 11.82 -0.22
CA PHE A 112 13.93 10.96 -0.87
C PHE A 112 13.66 9.49 -0.55
N GLY A 113 13.92 8.62 -1.52
CA GLY A 113 13.84 7.18 -1.39
C GLY A 113 14.65 6.50 -2.48
N ILE A 114 14.96 5.23 -2.25
CA ILE A 114 15.59 4.36 -3.24
C ILE A 114 14.51 3.37 -3.67
N PRO A 115 14.25 3.20 -4.97
CA PRO A 115 13.26 2.25 -5.42
C PRO A 115 13.69 0.85 -4.98
N PRO A 116 12.79 0.08 -4.35
CA PRO A 116 13.08 -1.32 -4.07
C PRO A 116 13.25 -2.07 -5.39
N ASN A 117 14.05 -3.14 -5.39
CA ASN A 117 14.28 -3.99 -6.56
C ASN A 117 13.00 -4.68 -7.09
N ARG A 118 11.87 -4.55 -6.39
CA ARG A 118 10.57 -5.09 -6.79
C ARG A 118 9.63 -3.99 -7.23
N ILE A 119 8.93 -4.27 -8.33
CA ILE A 119 8.09 -3.30 -9.01
C ILE A 119 6.62 -3.51 -8.66
N ASP A 120 6.19 -4.73 -8.27
CA ASP A 120 4.79 -5.01 -7.98
C ASP A 120 4.55 -6.06 -6.89
N TRP A 121 3.27 -6.24 -6.58
CA TRP A 121 2.78 -7.19 -5.57
C TRP A 121 2.79 -8.66 -6.02
N SER A 122 2.87 -8.94 -7.33
CA SER A 122 2.81 -10.31 -7.87
C SER A 122 4.01 -11.15 -7.44
N GLY A 123 5.16 -10.50 -7.24
CA GLY A 123 6.37 -11.14 -6.74
C GLY A 123 6.48 -11.21 -5.21
N THR A 124 5.53 -10.65 -4.47
CA THR A 124 5.54 -10.67 -2.99
C THR A 124 4.85 -11.94 -2.49
N LYS A 125 5.46 -12.64 -1.55
CA LYS A 125 4.89 -13.85 -0.93
C LYS A 125 4.88 -13.79 0.58
N PHE A 126 4.02 -14.59 1.21
CA PHE A 126 4.16 -14.89 2.62
C PHE A 126 5.34 -15.85 2.84
N SER A 127 6.19 -15.52 3.81
CA SER A 127 7.32 -16.34 4.21
C SER A 127 6.85 -17.37 5.24
N ASP A 128 7.35 -18.60 5.09
CA ASP A 128 7.19 -19.68 6.10
C ASP A 128 8.21 -19.54 7.25
N GLY A 129 9.09 -18.53 7.17
CA GLY A 129 10.13 -18.31 8.15
C GLY A 129 9.64 -17.65 9.45
N ILE A 130 10.55 -17.61 10.43
CA ILE A 130 10.34 -16.90 11.69
C ILE A 130 10.73 -15.42 11.50
N PRO A 131 9.84 -14.46 11.82
CA PRO A 131 10.16 -13.03 11.77
C PRO A 131 11.46 -12.69 12.52
N ALA A 132 12.27 -11.77 11.99
CA ALA A 132 13.52 -11.38 12.65
C ALA A 132 13.30 -10.90 14.09
N LYS A 133 12.22 -10.15 14.35
CA LYS A 133 11.86 -9.66 15.69
C LYS A 133 11.67 -10.78 16.72
N THR A 134 11.20 -11.95 16.32
CA THR A 134 11.00 -13.10 17.22
C THR A 134 12.32 -13.82 17.51
N LYS A 135 13.33 -13.70 16.64
CA LYS A 135 14.67 -14.28 16.88
C LYS A 135 15.44 -13.54 17.97
N ILE A 136 15.16 -12.25 18.18
CA ILE A 136 15.88 -11.42 19.18
C ILE A 136 15.38 -11.70 20.61
N PHE A 137 14.18 -12.27 20.77
CA PHE A 137 13.63 -12.66 22.07
C PHE A 137 13.82 -14.15 22.40
N GLY A 138 14.52 -14.90 21.53
CA GLY A 138 14.97 -16.25 21.84
C GLY A 138 16.22 -16.19 22.72
N LYS A 139 16.02 -16.16 24.04
CA LYS A 139 16.99 -16.72 24.99
C LYS A 139 16.91 -18.24 24.95
#